data_AF-A0A6P8SCE6-F1
#
_entry.id   AF-A0A6P8SCE6-F1
#
_cell.length_a   1.000
_cell.length_b   1.000
_cell.length_c   1.000
_cell.angle_alpha   90.00
_cell.angle_beta   90.00
_cell.angle_gamma   90.00
#
_symmetry.space_group_name_H-M   'P 1'
#
loop_
_entity.id
_entity.type
_entity.pdbx_description
1 polymer ?
#
loop_
_entity_poly.entity_id
_entity_poly.type
_entity_poly.pdbx_seq_one_letter_code
_entity_poly.pdbx_strand_id
1 'polypeptide(L)'
;MIYTEVTIMKDKDTRKSKGVAFVLYLDKESAQNCVRALNNKQLFGRVIKASIAVDNGRAAEFIRRRNYFDKSRCYECGDVGHLSYACPKNMLGERDPPKKKEKKKRKKMIEAEEEIEQEEESEDEGEDPTLDSLSQAIAFQQAKIDEEKQQAKQTVEEASTSEDSKRPRIKKSAYFSDEEEFSD
;
A
#
# COMPACT_ATOMS: atom_id res chain seq x y z
N MET A 1 9.98 -29.23 -17.27
CA MET A 1 10.11 -29.01 -15.81
C MET A 1 10.18 -27.51 -15.57
N ILE A 2 9.02 -26.83 -15.59
CA ILE A 2 8.95 -25.37 -15.49
C ILE A 2 8.60 -25.02 -14.04
N TYR A 3 9.49 -24.29 -13.39
CA TYR A 3 9.25 -23.69 -12.08
C TYR A 3 9.26 -22.17 -12.23
N THR A 4 8.40 -21.49 -11.49
CA THR A 4 8.21 -20.04 -11.60
C THR A 4 9.13 -19.31 -10.64
N GLU A 5 9.15 -19.72 -9.37
CA GLU A 5 9.88 -19.03 -8.31
C GLU A 5 10.50 -20.00 -7.30
N VAL A 6 11.66 -19.64 -6.77
CA VAL A 6 12.36 -20.38 -5.71
C VAL A 6 12.64 -19.44 -4.54
N THR A 7 12.15 -19.79 -3.36
CA THR A 7 12.31 -19.00 -2.14
C THR A 7 13.07 -19.78 -1.08
N ILE A 8 14.26 -19.29 -0.70
CA ILE A 8 15.09 -19.90 0.34
C ILE A 8 14.84 -19.18 1.66
N MET A 9 14.49 -19.93 2.71
CA MET A 9 14.29 -19.38 4.03
C MET A 9 15.65 -19.09 4.67
N LYS A 10 15.92 -17.81 4.91
CA LYS A 10 17.15 -17.31 5.53
C LYS A 10 16.84 -16.65 6.86
N ASP A 11 17.78 -16.77 7.79
CA ASP A 11 17.74 -16.02 9.04
C ASP A 11 17.79 -14.51 8.79
N LYS A 12 17.08 -13.75 9.64
CA LYS A 12 16.93 -12.30 9.48
C LYS A 12 18.25 -11.59 9.76
N ASP A 13 18.96 -12.02 10.80
CA ASP A 13 20.14 -11.33 11.32
C ASP A 13 21.43 -11.97 10.78
N THR A 14 21.55 -13.30 10.84
CA THR A 14 22.77 -14.00 10.37
C THR A 14 22.80 -14.24 8.86
N ARG A 15 21.67 -14.09 8.16
CA ARG A 15 21.49 -14.34 6.71
C ARG A 15 21.85 -15.76 6.23
N LYS A 16 22.20 -16.66 7.14
CA LYS A 16 22.45 -18.07 6.86
C LYS A 16 21.13 -18.75 6.46
N SER A 17 21.22 -19.74 5.56
CA SER A 17 20.05 -20.53 5.18
C SER A 17 19.58 -21.35 6.38
N LYS A 18 18.27 -21.40 6.60
CA LYS A 18 17.64 -22.24 7.63
C LYS A 18 17.51 -23.71 7.19
N GLY A 19 18.06 -24.07 6.04
CA GLY A 19 17.94 -25.41 5.45
C GLY A 19 16.58 -25.73 4.83
N VAL A 20 15.69 -24.73 4.72
CA VAL A 20 14.34 -24.89 4.15
C VAL A 20 14.19 -23.99 2.92
N ALA A 21 13.61 -24.53 1.86
CA ALA A 21 13.28 -23.79 0.65
C ALA A 21 11.90 -24.21 0.14
N PHE A 22 11.21 -23.27 -0.50
CA PHE A 22 9.95 -23.47 -1.18
C PHE A 22 10.15 -23.23 -2.67
N VAL A 23 9.60 -24.12 -3.48
CA VAL A 23 9.66 -24.03 -4.94
C VAL A 23 8.24 -23.99 -5.47
N LEU A 24 7.92 -22.94 -6.20
CA LEU A 24 6.63 -22.77 -6.86
C LEU A 24 6.73 -23.35 -8.27
N TYR A 25 5.90 -24.36 -8.53
CA TYR A 25 5.75 -24.96 -9.85
C TYR A 25 4.54 -24.36 -10.56
N LEU A 26 4.59 -24.32 -11.89
CA LEU A 26 3.43 -23.99 -12.71
C LEU A 26 2.37 -25.11 -12.61
N ASP A 27 2.81 -26.36 -12.76
CA ASP A 27 1.94 -27.53 -12.79
C ASP A 27 2.06 -28.39 -11.53
N LYS A 28 0.91 -28.92 -11.09
CA LYS A 28 0.84 -29.87 -9.96
C LYS A 28 1.59 -31.18 -10.25
N GLU A 29 1.50 -31.70 -11.46
CA GLU A 29 2.18 -32.95 -11.86
C GLU A 29 3.70 -32.81 -11.79
N SER A 30 4.23 -31.68 -12.26
CA SER A 30 5.65 -31.35 -12.17
C SER A 30 6.13 -31.34 -10.71
N ALA A 31 5.34 -30.76 -9.79
CA ALA A 31 5.65 -30.78 -8.37
C ALA A 31 5.67 -32.20 -7.77
N GLN A 32 4.70 -33.04 -8.12
CA GLN A 32 4.64 -34.44 -7.67
C GLN A 32 5.84 -35.26 -8.17
N ASN A 33 6.18 -35.12 -9.44
CA ASN A 33 7.35 -35.79 -10.03
C ASN A 33 8.64 -35.33 -9.35
N CYS A 34 8.77 -34.04 -9.03
CA CYS A 34 9.90 -33.52 -8.28
C CYS A 34 10.01 -34.14 -6.88
N VAL A 35 8.91 -34.24 -6.14
CA VAL A 35 8.89 -34.88 -4.82
C VAL A 35 9.31 -36.35 -4.91
N ARG A 36 8.73 -37.11 -5.85
CA ARG A 36 9.10 -38.52 -6.07
C ARG A 36 10.58 -38.68 -6.43
N ALA A 37 11.10 -37.76 -7.23
CA ALA A 37 12.48 -37.81 -7.68
C ALA A 37 13.47 -37.35 -6.61
N LEU A 38 13.16 -36.33 -5.79
CA LEU A 38 14.13 -35.69 -4.90
C LEU A 38 14.02 -36.14 -3.44
N ASN A 39 12.87 -36.64 -3.00
CA ASN A 39 12.70 -37.03 -1.61
C ASN A 39 13.68 -38.17 -1.25
N ASN A 40 14.42 -38.00 -0.16
CA ASN A 40 15.45 -38.90 0.34
C ASN A 40 16.69 -39.06 -0.56
N LYS A 41 16.91 -38.16 -1.53
CA LYS A 41 18.19 -38.13 -2.26
C LYS A 41 19.29 -37.49 -1.44
N GLN A 42 20.52 -37.95 -1.66
CA GLN A 42 21.70 -37.36 -1.06
C GLN A 42 22.25 -36.25 -1.98
N LEU A 43 22.26 -35.01 -1.49
CA LEU A 43 22.85 -33.86 -2.18
C LEU A 43 23.85 -33.18 -1.23
N PHE A 44 25.06 -32.90 -1.72
CA PHE A 44 26.12 -32.22 -0.95
C PHE A 44 26.38 -32.86 0.43
N GLY A 45 26.36 -34.20 0.49
CA GLY A 45 26.57 -34.97 1.72
C GLY A 45 25.41 -34.95 2.70
N ARG A 46 24.26 -34.34 2.36
CA ARG A 46 23.05 -34.31 3.20
C ARG A 46 21.88 -34.97 2.48
N VAL A 47 21.06 -35.69 3.24
CA VAL A 47 19.80 -36.24 2.70
C VAL A 47 18.76 -35.13 2.71
N ILE A 48 18.15 -34.86 1.55
CA ILE A 48 17.08 -33.87 1.44
C ILE A 48 15.72 -34.54 1.63
N LYS A 49 14.80 -33.84 2.28
CA LYS A 49 13.39 -34.21 2.36
C LYS A 49 12.59 -33.29 1.45
N ALA A 50 11.84 -33.87 0.52
CA ALA A 50 10.95 -33.13 -0.36
C ALA A 50 9.51 -33.57 -0.09
N SER A 51 8.61 -32.61 0.10
CA SER A 51 7.18 -32.86 0.30
C SER A 51 6.36 -31.74 -0.32
N ILE A 52 5.10 -32.03 -0.65
CA ILE A 52 4.15 -31.00 -1.07
C ILE A 52 3.89 -30.08 0.13
N ALA A 53 4.06 -28.77 -0.07
CA ALA A 53 3.87 -27.78 0.99
C ALA A 53 2.38 -27.64 1.32
N VAL A 54 2.07 -27.60 2.62
CA VAL A 54 0.74 -27.23 3.11
C VAL A 54 0.72 -25.72 3.28
N ASP A 55 -0.30 -25.07 2.73
CA ASP A 55 -0.44 -23.62 2.87
C ASP A 55 -0.76 -23.26 4.31
N ASN A 56 -0.04 -22.26 4.83
CA ASN A 56 -0.22 -21.73 6.18
C ASN A 56 -0.77 -20.29 6.15
N GLY A 57 -1.32 -19.84 5.02
CA GLY A 57 -1.80 -18.48 4.81
C GLY A 57 -0.68 -17.42 4.69
N ARG A 58 0.60 -17.78 4.91
CA ARG A 58 1.72 -16.83 4.89
C ARG A 58 2.41 -16.71 3.55
N ALA A 59 1.99 -17.46 2.53
CA ALA A 59 2.59 -17.40 1.20
C ALA A 59 2.69 -15.95 0.68
N ALA A 60 1.63 -15.15 0.87
CA ALA A 60 1.61 -13.74 0.50
C ALA A 60 2.65 -12.88 1.23
N GLU A 61 3.00 -13.18 2.48
CA GLU A 61 4.06 -12.46 3.22
C GLU A 61 5.45 -12.73 2.65
N PHE A 62 5.69 -13.97 2.20
CA PHE A 62 6.98 -14.34 1.61
C PHE A 62 7.17 -13.79 0.19
N ILE A 63 6.07 -13.58 -0.55
CA ILE A 63 6.08 -12.91 -1.87
C ILE A 63 6.36 -11.41 -1.70
N ARG A 64 5.96 -10.79 -0.58
CA ARG A 64 6.28 -9.38 -0.33
C ARG A 64 7.79 -9.19 -0.18
N ARG A 65 8.31 -8.17 -0.86
CA ARG A 65 9.71 -7.75 -0.72
C ARG A 65 9.96 -7.37 0.74
N ARG A 66 10.82 -8.13 1.42
CA ARG A 66 11.31 -7.76 2.75
C ARG A 66 12.04 -6.43 2.68
N ASN A 67 11.54 -5.43 3.38
CA ASN A 67 12.21 -4.14 3.52
C ASN A 67 13.24 -4.25 4.65
N TYR A 68 14.51 -4.27 4.30
CA TYR A 68 15.60 -4.20 5.27
C TYR A 68 15.89 -2.74 5.57
N PHE A 69 15.66 -2.32 6.81
CA PHE A 69 15.87 -0.95 7.26
C PHE A 69 17.37 -0.61 7.33
N ASP A 70 18.18 -1.58 7.72
CA ASP A 70 19.63 -1.43 7.80
C ASP A 70 20.30 -1.86 6.48
N LYS A 71 20.80 -0.88 5.74
CA LYS A 71 21.53 -1.02 4.47
C LYS A 71 23.05 -0.96 4.67
N SER A 72 23.51 -1.11 5.91
CA SER A 72 24.92 -0.97 6.27
C SER A 72 25.78 -2.16 5.84
N ARG A 73 25.16 -3.31 5.56
CA ARG A 73 25.85 -4.55 5.19
C ARG A 73 25.22 -5.18 3.96
N CYS A 74 26.04 -5.83 3.17
CA CYS A 74 25.60 -6.61 2.03
C CYS A 74 24.72 -7.79 2.47
N TYR A 75 23.56 -7.97 1.83
CA TYR A 75 22.63 -9.04 2.21
C TYR A 75 22.98 -10.44 1.64
N GLU A 76 24.09 -10.56 0.92
CA GLU A 76 24.63 -11.82 0.41
C GLU A 76 25.88 -12.28 1.16
N CYS A 77 26.90 -11.42 1.29
CA CYS A 77 28.14 -11.79 1.96
C CYS A 77 28.30 -11.26 3.40
N GLY A 78 27.49 -10.29 3.83
CA GLY A 78 27.61 -9.67 5.15
C GLY A 78 28.71 -8.61 5.28
N ASP A 79 29.53 -8.41 4.24
CA ASP A 79 30.58 -7.38 4.23
C ASP A 79 29.96 -5.97 4.16
N VAL A 80 30.70 -4.97 4.66
CA VAL A 80 30.31 -3.55 4.57
C VAL A 80 30.79 -2.93 3.26
N GLY A 81 30.15 -1.84 2.83
CA GLY A 81 30.56 -1.06 1.66
C GLY A 81 29.80 -1.34 0.36
N HIS A 82 28.97 -2.39 0.30
CA HIS A 82 28.12 -2.66 -0.87
C HIS A 82 26.79 -3.35 -0.48
N LEU A 83 25.84 -3.38 -1.41
CA LEU A 83 24.56 -4.10 -1.29
C LEU A 83 24.55 -5.34 -2.17
N SER A 84 23.61 -6.28 -1.96
CA SER A 84 23.53 -7.55 -2.70
C SER A 84 23.57 -7.44 -4.22
N TYR A 85 23.04 -6.34 -4.77
CA TYR A 85 23.05 -6.10 -6.21
C TYR A 85 24.46 -5.87 -6.77
N ALA A 86 25.38 -5.38 -5.93
CA ALA A 86 26.78 -5.11 -6.25
C ALA A 86 27.72 -5.98 -5.41
N CYS A 87 27.30 -7.20 -5.05
CA CYS A 87 28.13 -8.09 -4.25
C CYS A 87 29.13 -8.86 -5.11
N PRO A 88 30.45 -8.74 -4.86
CA PRO A 88 31.47 -9.46 -5.62
C PRO A 88 31.47 -10.97 -5.34
N LYS A 89 30.85 -11.39 -4.23
CA LYS A 89 30.64 -12.81 -3.89
C LYS A 89 29.30 -13.34 -4.41
N ASN A 90 28.54 -12.55 -5.18
CA ASN A 90 27.30 -13.03 -5.77
C ASN A 90 27.60 -14.06 -6.85
N MET A 91 27.30 -15.32 -6.56
CA MET A 91 27.39 -16.43 -7.53
C MET A 91 26.49 -16.23 -8.76
N LEU A 92 25.53 -15.33 -8.69
CA LEU A 92 24.57 -15.03 -9.76
C LEU A 92 24.91 -13.73 -10.52
N GLY A 93 26.10 -13.17 -10.30
CA GLY A 93 26.61 -11.98 -10.99
C GLY A 93 25.96 -10.67 -10.56
N GLU A 94 26.34 -9.58 -11.23
CA GLU A 94 25.73 -8.26 -11.04
C GLU A 94 24.29 -8.29 -11.59
N ARG A 95 23.33 -7.99 -10.72
CA ARG A 95 21.91 -7.96 -11.07
C ARG A 95 21.47 -6.52 -11.22
N ASP A 96 20.92 -6.18 -12.37
CA ASP A 96 20.30 -4.88 -12.55
C ASP A 96 19.18 -4.68 -11.52
N PRO A 97 19.19 -3.57 -10.76
CA PRO A 97 18.12 -3.28 -9.84
C PRO A 97 16.80 -3.17 -10.62
N PRO A 98 15.67 -3.64 -10.05
CA PRO A 98 14.39 -3.61 -10.74
C PRO A 98 14.04 -2.18 -11.14
N LYS A 99 13.74 -1.96 -12.44
CA LYS A 99 13.32 -0.66 -12.97
C LYS A 99 12.21 -0.10 -12.08
N LYS A 100 12.40 1.11 -11.54
CA LYS A 100 11.36 1.79 -10.76
C LYS A 100 10.14 1.92 -11.69
N LYS A 101 9.00 1.33 -11.31
CA LYS A 101 7.74 1.58 -12.03
C LYS A 101 7.50 3.07 -11.95
N GLU A 102 7.56 3.76 -13.09
CA GLU A 102 7.12 5.14 -13.17
C GLU A 102 5.67 5.16 -12.71
N LYS A 103 5.38 5.96 -11.69
CA LYS A 103 4.00 6.21 -11.30
C LYS A 103 3.39 6.91 -12.51
N LYS A 104 2.57 6.20 -13.31
CA LYS A 104 1.69 6.84 -14.28
C LYS A 104 0.86 7.83 -13.47
N LYS A 105 1.21 9.13 -13.51
CA LYS A 105 0.26 10.18 -13.14
C LYS A 105 -0.95 9.90 -14.02
N ARG A 106 -2.13 9.80 -13.39
CA ARG A 106 -3.43 9.67 -14.04
C ARG A 106 -3.73 10.93 -14.87
N LYS A 107 -2.94 11.17 -15.92
CA LYS A 107 -3.09 12.29 -16.84
C LYS A 107 -3.56 11.84 -18.22
N LYS A 108 -3.62 10.52 -18.46
CA LYS A 108 -3.93 9.92 -19.76
C LYS A 108 -5.34 9.30 -19.85
N MET A 109 -6.20 9.56 -18.85
CA MET A 109 -7.62 9.23 -18.91
C MET A 109 -8.50 10.47 -19.13
N ILE A 110 -7.92 11.68 -19.05
CA ILE A 110 -8.69 12.92 -19.27
C ILE A 110 -8.77 13.19 -20.78
N GLU A 111 -7.67 12.98 -21.50
CA GLU A 111 -7.54 13.27 -22.94
C GLU A 111 -8.38 12.33 -23.84
N ALA A 112 -8.82 11.17 -23.32
CA ALA A 112 -9.66 10.22 -24.08
C ALA A 112 -11.16 10.44 -23.82
N GLU A 113 -11.53 11.03 -22.68
CA GLU A 113 -12.92 11.40 -22.37
C GLU A 113 -13.27 12.77 -22.98
N GLU A 114 -12.31 13.72 -23.07
CA GLU A 114 -12.51 15.04 -23.69
C GLU A 114 -12.79 14.97 -25.22
N GLU A 115 -12.27 13.95 -25.92
CA GLU A 115 -12.59 13.75 -27.35
C GLU A 115 -13.98 13.15 -27.57
N ILE A 116 -14.53 12.44 -26.59
CA ILE A 116 -15.88 11.82 -26.68
C ILE A 116 -16.97 12.84 -26.32
N GLU A 117 -16.70 13.74 -25.37
CA GLU A 117 -17.66 14.78 -24.95
C GLU A 117 -17.86 15.89 -26.01
N GLN A 118 -16.86 16.17 -26.86
CA GLN A 118 -16.99 17.19 -27.91
C GLN A 118 -17.87 16.79 -29.09
N GLU A 119 -18.14 15.50 -29.30
CA GLU A 119 -19.03 15.03 -30.38
C GLU A 119 -20.52 14.98 -29.97
N GLU A 120 -20.83 15.04 -28.67
CA GLU A 120 -22.21 14.92 -28.15
C GLU A 120 -22.87 16.28 -27.82
N GLU A 121 -22.13 17.40 -27.82
CA GLU A 121 -22.66 18.75 -27.49
C GLU A 121 -23.28 19.49 -28.68
N SER A 122 -24.02 18.79 -29.54
CA SER A 122 -24.92 19.43 -30.49
C SER A 122 -26.29 18.76 -30.48
N GLU A 123 -27.08 19.02 -29.44
CA GLU A 123 -28.53 19.24 -29.52
C GLU A 123 -29.13 19.37 -28.11
N ASP A 124 -29.85 20.49 -27.90
CA ASP A 124 -31.12 20.56 -27.18
C ASP A 124 -31.15 20.76 -25.63
N GLU A 125 -31.69 21.93 -25.28
CA GLU A 125 -32.50 22.29 -24.11
C GLU A 125 -31.99 22.09 -22.66
N GLY A 126 -31.47 23.18 -22.10
CA GLY A 126 -31.95 23.75 -20.83
C GLY A 126 -31.65 22.97 -19.54
N GLU A 127 -30.44 23.12 -19.00
CA GLU A 127 -30.10 22.64 -17.66
C GLU A 127 -29.63 23.77 -16.73
N ASP A 128 -30.18 23.78 -15.51
CA ASP A 128 -29.99 24.80 -14.48
C ASP A 128 -28.51 24.81 -13.99
N PRO A 129 -27.74 25.90 -14.16
CA PRO A 129 -26.27 25.91 -14.05
C PRO A 129 -25.73 25.89 -12.61
N THR A 130 -26.48 25.36 -11.64
CA THR A 130 -26.15 25.52 -10.22
C THR A 130 -25.31 24.41 -9.60
N LEU A 131 -25.04 23.27 -10.26
CA LEU A 131 -24.31 22.15 -9.62
C LEU A 131 -23.44 21.28 -10.55
N ASP A 132 -22.43 21.84 -11.24
CA ASP A 132 -21.55 20.98 -12.07
C ASP A 132 -20.02 21.12 -11.83
N SER A 133 -19.59 21.73 -10.72
CA SER A 133 -18.18 21.64 -10.34
C SER A 133 -17.98 21.62 -8.83
N LEU A 134 -17.10 20.74 -8.34
CA LEU A 134 -16.74 20.63 -6.92
C LEU A 134 -16.28 21.99 -6.35
N SER A 135 -15.59 22.79 -7.15
CA SER A 135 -15.16 24.15 -6.80
C SER A 135 -16.34 25.09 -6.53
N GLN A 136 -17.42 24.95 -7.30
CA GLN A 136 -18.63 25.76 -7.21
C GLN A 136 -19.49 25.34 -6.00
N ALA A 137 -19.58 24.04 -5.70
CA ALA A 137 -20.23 23.53 -4.49
C ALA A 137 -19.52 24.00 -3.21
N ILE A 138 -18.18 24.00 -3.21
CA ILE A 138 -17.37 24.51 -2.09
C ILE A 138 -17.60 26.02 -1.90
N ALA A 139 -17.61 26.79 -2.99
CA ALA A 139 -17.84 28.23 -2.94
C ALA A 139 -19.23 28.58 -2.40
N PHE A 140 -20.27 27.86 -2.83
CA PHE A 140 -21.63 28.04 -2.35
C PHE A 140 -21.76 27.73 -0.85
N GLN A 141 -21.16 26.63 -0.39
CA GLN A 141 -21.18 26.29 1.04
C GLN A 141 -20.42 27.32 1.89
N GLN A 142 -19.30 27.86 1.40
CA GLN A 142 -18.57 28.93 2.08
C GLN A 142 -19.35 30.24 2.12
N ALA A 143 -19.99 30.64 1.02
CA ALA A 143 -20.83 31.83 0.98
C ALA A 143 -21.98 31.75 1.99
N LYS A 144 -22.67 30.61 2.06
CA LYS A 144 -23.77 30.39 3.01
C LYS A 144 -23.32 30.46 4.47
N ILE A 145 -22.16 29.88 4.78
CA ILE A 145 -21.57 29.95 6.13
C ILE A 145 -21.18 31.39 6.48
N ASP A 146 -20.67 32.16 5.52
CA ASP A 146 -20.24 33.53 5.76
C ASP A 146 -21.41 34.50 5.86
N GLU A 147 -22.50 34.28 5.12
CA GLU A 147 -23.78 34.98 5.29
C GLU A 147 -24.39 34.71 6.67
N GLU A 148 -24.43 33.46 7.13
CA GLU A 148 -24.89 33.10 8.47
C GLU A 148 -24.04 33.76 9.56
N LYS A 149 -22.71 33.83 9.38
CA LYS A 149 -21.82 34.55 10.30
C LYS A 149 -22.06 36.07 10.26
N GLN A 150 -22.36 36.65 9.11
CA GLN A 150 -22.66 38.07 8.99
C GLN A 150 -24.00 38.41 9.65
N GLN A 151 -25.03 37.59 9.46
CA GLN A 151 -26.32 37.70 10.14
C GLN A 151 -26.16 37.50 11.66
N ALA A 152 -25.35 36.53 12.10
CA ALA A 152 -25.03 36.34 13.51
C ALA A 152 -24.25 37.51 14.12
N LYS A 153 -23.48 38.27 13.32
CA LYS A 153 -22.81 39.50 13.79
C LYS A 153 -23.78 40.68 13.85
N GLN A 154 -24.65 40.85 12.86
CA GLN A 154 -25.65 41.92 12.83
C GLN A 154 -26.69 41.78 13.96
N THR A 155 -27.14 40.57 14.26
CA THR A 155 -28.05 40.29 15.39
C THR A 155 -27.41 40.55 16.76
N VAL A 156 -26.08 40.48 16.87
CA VAL A 156 -25.33 40.82 18.09
C VAL A 156 -25.09 42.34 18.20
N GLU A 157 -25.00 43.05 17.07
CA GLU A 157 -24.87 44.51 17.04
C GLU A 157 -26.21 45.23 17.35
N GLU A 158 -27.37 44.71 16.92
CA GLU A 158 -28.68 45.28 17.25
C GLU A 158 -29.18 44.95 18.68
N ALA A 159 -28.65 43.90 19.32
CA ALA A 159 -29.00 43.55 20.70
C ALA A 159 -28.12 44.25 21.76
N SER A 160 -27.13 45.04 21.37
CA SER A 160 -26.14 45.65 22.29
C SER A 160 -26.35 47.16 22.48
N THR A 161 -27.58 47.59 22.77
CA THR A 161 -27.81 48.70 23.70
C THR A 161 -28.33 48.14 25.03
N SER A 162 -27.59 47.25 25.67
CA SER A 162 -27.68 47.04 27.11
C SER A 162 -26.45 46.30 27.60
N GLU A 163 -25.87 46.82 28.67
CA GLU A 163 -24.65 46.33 29.32
C GLU A 163 -24.84 44.90 29.84
N ASP A 164 -23.91 43.98 29.53
CA ASP A 164 -23.02 43.30 30.48
C ASP A 164 -22.41 42.03 29.85
N SER A 165 -21.17 41.74 30.21
CA SER A 165 -20.24 40.89 29.48
C SER A 165 -20.25 39.43 29.95
N LYS A 166 -20.27 38.45 29.04
CA LYS A 166 -19.58 37.13 29.18
C LYS A 166 -19.65 36.31 27.87
N ARG A 167 -18.50 36.05 27.25
CA ARG A 167 -18.38 35.09 26.12
C ARG A 167 -18.20 33.66 26.66
N PRO A 168 -18.93 32.64 26.17
CA PRO A 168 -18.76 31.26 26.61
C PRO A 168 -17.49 30.65 26.02
N ARG A 169 -16.69 30.01 26.87
CA ARG A 169 -15.43 29.34 26.52
C ARG A 169 -15.73 27.87 26.18
N ILE A 170 -15.52 27.48 24.93
CA ILE A 170 -15.76 26.12 24.43
C ILE A 170 -14.85 25.14 25.17
N LYS A 171 -15.43 24.17 25.88
CA LYS A 171 -14.72 23.03 26.48
C LYS A 171 -14.62 21.91 25.43
N LYS A 172 -13.43 21.35 25.25
CA LYS A 172 -13.23 20.14 24.44
C LYS A 172 -13.88 18.96 25.19
N SER A 173 -14.84 18.28 24.57
CA SER A 173 -15.49 17.10 25.14
C SER A 173 -14.56 15.89 25.08
N ALA A 174 -14.57 15.09 26.15
CA ALA A 174 -13.82 13.85 26.32
C ALA A 174 -14.50 12.68 25.58
N TYR A 175 -14.85 12.87 24.31
CA TYR A 175 -15.45 11.82 23.47
C TYR A 175 -14.36 10.87 22.96
N PHE A 176 -13.82 10.07 23.89
CA PHE A 176 -13.01 8.87 23.61
C PHE A 176 -12.87 8.01 24.89
N SER A 177 -13.99 7.74 25.58
CA SER A 177 -14.08 6.67 26.57
C SER A 177 -15.15 5.70 26.10
N ASP A 178 -14.71 4.67 25.39
CA ASP A 178 -15.44 3.41 25.21
C ASP A 178 -14.43 2.32 25.55
N GLU A 179 -14.22 2.09 26.85
CA GLU A 179 -13.67 0.82 27.33
C GLU A 179 -14.88 -0.11 27.48
N GLU A 180 -14.94 -1.12 26.61
CA GLU A 180 -15.91 -2.21 26.66
C GLU A 180 -15.75 -3.02 27.97
N GLU A 181 -16.84 -3.14 28.72
CA GLU A 181 -16.95 -4.04 29.88
C GLU A 181 -17.40 -5.42 29.37
N PHE A 182 -16.50 -6.42 29.38
CA PHE A 182 -16.85 -7.83 29.22
C PHE A 182 -16.70 -8.53 30.59
N SER A 183 -17.81 -9.04 31.09
CA SER A 183 -18.04 -9.74 32.35
C SER A 183 -17.35 -11.10 32.46
N ASP A 184 -17.05 -11.51 33.71
CA ASP A 184 -17.20 -12.90 34.19
C ASP A 184 -18.00 -12.87 35.51
#